data_AF-A0A9E5MQU8-F1
#
_entry.id   AF-A0A9E5MQU8-F1
#
_cell.length_a   1.000
_cell.length_b   1.000
_cell.length_c   1.000
_cell.angle_alpha   90.00
_cell.angle_beta   90.00
_cell.angle_gamma   90.00
#
_symmetry.space_group_name_H-M   'P 1'
#
loop_
_entity.id
_entity.type
_entity.pdbx_description
1 polymer ?
#
loop_
_entity_poly.entity_id
_entity_poly.type
_entity_poly.pdbx_seq_one_letter_code
_entity_poly.pdbx_strand_id
1 'polypeptide(L)'
;MSRLTALQTVDVERPVLDLSGDAIRMALQSVVAGSEEQGGIERYVDAVKLKSSMFQQALADGAVESLDLETFKGLCTFMATVRRRIGNWLTGDTYPDLHEGICALFADDDNVDARISTFCARFPQDKKHRWVRDLAAELLHNVYPEQIPLMNRWVWDANANTGVLREIWHGDNVDHLTIKVADGYGTFLMLREELSQFLSDEGFFRDVLQYVDILCAQAYAQYICEQGGSYLRADFSAPEDPMQHTRRLLGLDGVRPGSGKTRLKSIDGEAFVIDDSETIN
;
A
#
# COMPACT_ATOMS: atom_id res chain seq x y z
N MET A 1 17.45 -24.38 -3.72
CA MET A 1 18.22 -23.41 -2.90
C MET A 1 18.61 -22.24 -3.79
N SER A 2 17.64 -21.39 -4.14
CA SER A 2 17.93 -20.13 -4.83
C SER A 2 18.63 -19.20 -3.83
N ARG A 3 19.77 -18.64 -4.21
CA ARG A 3 20.47 -17.66 -3.39
C ARG A 3 19.63 -16.38 -3.42
N LEU A 4 19.13 -15.97 -2.25
CA LEU A 4 18.80 -14.57 -1.98
C LEU A 4 20.08 -13.77 -2.25
N THR A 5 20.19 -13.22 -3.46
CA THR A 5 21.25 -12.27 -3.78
C THR A 5 20.93 -11.02 -2.98
N ALA A 6 21.78 -10.71 -2.00
CA ALA A 6 21.72 -9.44 -1.30
C ALA A 6 21.59 -8.32 -2.34
N LEU A 7 20.56 -7.48 -2.20
CA LEU A 7 20.48 -6.21 -2.93
C LEU A 7 21.88 -5.60 -2.89
N GLN A 8 22.47 -5.36 -4.07
CA GLN A 8 23.75 -4.68 -4.14
C GLN A 8 23.63 -3.39 -3.31
N THR A 9 24.69 -2.98 -2.63
CA THR A 9 24.78 -1.66 -2.01
C THR A 9 24.78 -0.62 -3.12
N VAL A 10 23.60 -0.37 -3.67
CA VAL A 10 23.31 0.75 -4.55
C VAL A 10 23.37 1.98 -3.67
N ASP A 11 23.96 3.05 -4.18
CA ASP A 11 23.94 4.36 -3.55
C ASP A 11 22.48 4.86 -3.63
N VAL A 12 21.69 4.51 -2.61
CA VAL A 12 20.28 4.91 -2.49
C VAL A 12 20.24 6.33 -1.96
N GLU A 13 19.50 7.22 -2.61
CA GLU A 13 19.32 8.60 -2.14
C GLU A 13 18.74 8.59 -0.72
N ARG A 14 19.37 9.32 0.20
CA ARG A 14 18.92 9.46 1.60
C ARG A 14 18.56 10.91 1.88
N PRO A 15 17.38 11.39 1.42
CA PRO A 15 16.95 12.74 1.71
C PRO A 15 16.72 12.92 3.21
N VAL A 16 16.91 14.15 3.70
CA VAL A 16 16.46 14.53 5.04
C VAL A 16 14.96 14.81 4.97
N LEU A 17 14.19 14.19 5.85
CA LEU A 17 12.76 14.42 5.98
C LEU A 17 12.51 15.24 7.25
N ASP A 18 11.91 16.41 7.12
CA ASP A 18 11.56 17.23 8.28
C ASP A 18 10.23 16.73 8.85
N LEU A 19 10.22 15.57 9.53
CA LEU A 19 9.00 14.97 10.06
C LEU A 19 8.56 15.62 11.40
N SER A 20 7.26 15.84 11.55
CA SER A 20 6.63 16.37 12.76
C SER A 20 6.32 15.24 13.75
N GLY A 21 7.10 15.15 14.82
CA GLY A 21 6.87 14.17 15.89
C GLY A 21 5.49 14.29 16.54
N ASP A 22 4.92 15.49 16.63
CA ASP A 22 3.59 15.70 17.19
C ASP A 22 2.48 15.17 16.25
N ALA A 23 2.59 15.41 14.94
CA ALA A 23 1.65 14.87 13.96
C ALA A 23 1.70 13.33 13.93
N ILE A 24 2.91 12.75 13.96
CA ILE A 24 3.09 11.30 14.02
C ILE A 24 2.48 10.73 15.31
N ARG A 25 2.70 11.37 16.46
CA ARG A 25 2.13 10.95 17.75
C ARG A 25 0.60 11.01 17.75
N MET A 26 0.01 12.05 17.16
CA MET A 26 -1.44 12.17 17.01
C MET A 26 -2.03 11.06 16.12
N ALA A 27 -1.35 10.74 15.02
CA ALA A 27 -1.74 9.62 14.16
C ALA A 27 -1.66 8.28 14.93
N LEU A 28 -0.58 8.03 15.66
CA LEU A 28 -0.39 6.82 16.47
C LEU A 28 -1.47 6.68 17.55
N GLN A 29 -1.75 7.74 18.31
CA GLN A 29 -2.82 7.75 19.31
C GLN A 29 -4.19 7.42 18.69
N SER A 30 -4.43 7.91 17.47
CA SER A 30 -5.67 7.63 16.75
C SER A 30 -5.76 6.18 16.27
N VAL A 31 -4.64 5.55 15.87
CA VAL A 31 -4.63 4.11 15.58
C VAL A 31 -4.97 3.30 16.83
N VAL A 32 -4.30 3.61 17.95
CA VAL A 32 -4.51 2.88 19.21
C VAL A 32 -5.97 2.97 19.63
N ALA A 33 -6.51 4.19 19.75
CA ALA A 33 -7.90 4.41 20.14
C ALA A 33 -8.91 3.82 19.14
N GLY A 34 -8.68 4.01 17.83
CA GLY A 34 -9.59 3.55 16.78
C GLY A 34 -9.64 2.03 16.61
N SER A 35 -8.61 1.31 17.06
CA SER A 35 -8.52 -0.15 16.93
C SER A 35 -9.04 -0.92 18.15
N GLU A 36 -9.30 -0.26 19.29
CA GLU A 36 -9.69 -0.92 20.55
C GLU A 36 -10.92 -1.81 20.39
N GLU A 37 -12.00 -1.29 19.80
CA GLU A 37 -13.26 -2.03 19.61
C GLU A 37 -13.12 -3.23 18.65
N GLN A 38 -12.03 -3.29 17.89
CA GLN A 38 -11.76 -4.32 16.88
C GLN A 38 -10.69 -5.32 17.32
N GLY A 39 -10.32 -5.30 18.61
CA GLY A 39 -9.35 -6.21 19.19
C GLY A 39 -7.92 -5.71 19.16
N GLY A 40 -7.72 -4.40 19.02
CA GLY A 40 -6.42 -3.73 19.09
C GLY A 40 -5.69 -3.64 17.75
N ILE A 41 -4.59 -2.89 17.77
CA ILE A 41 -3.73 -2.62 16.62
C ILE A 41 -3.07 -3.91 16.10
N GLU A 42 -2.86 -4.89 16.97
CA GLU A 42 -2.26 -6.20 16.65
C GLU A 42 -3.11 -6.97 15.62
N ARG A 43 -4.44 -6.80 15.63
CA ARG A 43 -5.31 -7.41 14.61
C ARG A 43 -5.05 -6.86 13.21
N TYR A 44 -4.65 -5.59 13.13
CA TYR A 44 -4.26 -4.97 11.86
C TYR A 44 -2.90 -5.49 11.41
N VAL A 45 -1.96 -5.64 12.35
CA VAL A 45 -0.65 -6.24 12.08
C VAL A 45 -0.81 -7.65 11.50
N ASP A 46 -1.62 -8.49 12.14
CA ASP A 46 -1.92 -9.84 11.67
C ASP A 46 -2.56 -9.83 10.27
N ALA A 47 -3.48 -8.90 10.02
CA ALA A 47 -4.15 -8.77 8.72
C ALA A 47 -3.21 -8.31 7.60
N VAL A 48 -2.30 -7.36 7.89
CA VAL A 48 -1.27 -6.93 6.93
C VAL A 48 -0.31 -8.08 6.63
N LYS A 49 0.14 -8.82 7.66
CA LYS A 49 0.98 -10.01 7.47
C LYS A 49 0.29 -11.07 6.63
N LEU A 50 -0.99 -11.35 6.91
CA LEU A 50 -1.77 -12.32 6.13
C LEU A 50 -1.85 -11.90 4.65
N LYS A 51 -2.11 -10.62 4.38
CA LYS A 51 -2.07 -10.08 3.02
C LYS A 51 -0.71 -10.30 2.37
N SER A 52 0.40 -9.95 3.03
CA SER A 52 1.75 -10.19 2.49
C SER A 52 1.99 -11.67 2.19
N SER A 53 1.62 -12.59 3.09
CA SER A 53 1.75 -14.04 2.87
C SER A 53 0.99 -14.52 1.63
N MET A 54 -0.21 -14.01 1.36
CA MET A 54 -0.96 -14.34 0.15
C MET A 54 -0.24 -13.91 -1.13
N PHE A 55 0.36 -12.72 -1.14
CA PHE A 55 1.14 -12.23 -2.27
C PHE A 55 2.43 -13.02 -2.44
N GLN A 56 3.12 -13.35 -1.35
CA GLN A 56 4.32 -14.19 -1.38
C GLN A 56 4.01 -15.56 -1.97
N GLN A 57 2.94 -16.21 -1.53
CA GLN A 57 2.53 -17.51 -2.05
C GLN A 57 2.26 -17.47 -3.56
N ALA A 58 1.68 -16.38 -4.07
CA ALA A 58 1.31 -16.26 -5.47
C ALA A 58 2.45 -15.76 -6.38
N LEU A 59 3.46 -15.07 -5.85
CA LEU A 59 4.44 -14.32 -6.65
C LEU A 59 5.91 -14.62 -6.32
N ALA A 60 6.23 -15.07 -5.11
CA ALA A 60 7.61 -15.35 -4.71
C ALA A 60 8.12 -16.69 -5.27
N ASP A 61 9.43 -16.91 -5.15
CA ASP A 61 10.08 -18.21 -5.43
C ASP A 61 9.76 -18.81 -6.82
N GLY A 62 9.52 -17.94 -7.82
CA GLY A 62 9.18 -18.32 -9.19
C GLY A 62 7.70 -18.58 -9.45
N ALA A 63 6.83 -18.52 -8.43
CA ALA A 63 5.39 -18.70 -8.57
C ALA A 63 4.76 -17.69 -9.55
N VAL A 64 5.35 -16.50 -9.65
CA VAL A 64 4.96 -15.46 -10.60
C VAL A 64 4.93 -15.96 -12.04
N GLU A 65 5.81 -16.89 -12.45
CA GLU A 65 5.85 -17.41 -13.84
C GLU A 65 4.58 -18.20 -14.22
N SER A 66 3.92 -18.80 -13.23
CA SER A 66 2.70 -19.59 -13.40
C SER A 66 1.43 -18.87 -12.93
N LEU A 67 1.52 -17.56 -12.63
CA LEU A 67 0.41 -16.78 -12.10
C LEU A 67 -0.76 -16.73 -13.08
N ASP A 68 -1.87 -17.39 -12.74
CA ASP A 68 -3.09 -17.35 -13.53
C ASP A 68 -3.93 -16.08 -13.28
N LEU A 69 -4.82 -15.79 -14.23
CA LEU A 69 -5.67 -14.60 -14.22
C LEU A 69 -6.61 -14.52 -13.00
N GLU A 70 -7.16 -15.65 -12.54
CA GLU A 70 -8.11 -15.66 -11.42
C GLU A 70 -7.39 -15.40 -10.09
N THR A 71 -6.22 -16.00 -9.91
CA THR A 71 -5.34 -15.72 -8.77
C THR A 71 -4.94 -14.25 -8.75
N PHE A 72 -4.52 -13.68 -9.89
CA PHE A 72 -4.14 -12.27 -9.97
C PHE A 72 -5.33 -11.31 -9.75
N LYS A 73 -6.52 -11.63 -10.28
CA LYS A 73 -7.76 -10.92 -9.94
C LYS A 73 -7.98 -10.91 -8.43
N GLY A 74 -7.70 -12.04 -7.76
CA GLY A 74 -7.79 -12.18 -6.32
C GLY A 74 -6.87 -11.21 -5.58
N LEU A 75 -5.58 -11.17 -5.94
CA LEU A 75 -4.63 -10.22 -5.36
C LEU A 75 -5.06 -8.76 -5.56
N CYS A 76 -5.61 -8.44 -6.74
CA CYS A 76 -6.08 -7.09 -7.05
C CYS A 76 -7.13 -6.57 -6.08
N THR A 77 -7.94 -7.44 -5.47
CA THR A 77 -8.97 -7.01 -4.51
C THR A 77 -8.41 -6.29 -3.27
N PHE A 78 -7.18 -6.64 -2.89
CA PHE A 78 -6.45 -6.08 -1.75
C PHE A 78 -5.66 -4.81 -2.09
N MET A 79 -5.75 -4.31 -3.33
CA MET A 79 -5.03 -3.11 -3.78
C MET A 79 -6.02 -1.96 -4.04
N ALA A 80 -6.22 -1.10 -3.05
CA ALA A 80 -7.33 -0.15 -3.04
C ALA A 80 -7.30 0.88 -4.19
N THR A 81 -6.10 1.30 -4.58
CA THR A 81 -5.83 2.24 -5.68
C THR A 81 -5.98 1.58 -7.06
N VAL A 82 -5.86 0.25 -7.12
CA VAL A 82 -5.80 -0.55 -8.35
C VAL A 82 -7.13 -1.21 -8.70
N ARG A 83 -7.80 -1.82 -7.71
CA ARG A 83 -8.93 -2.77 -7.90
C ARG A 83 -10.12 -2.26 -8.70
N ARG A 84 -10.28 -0.94 -8.79
CA ARG A 84 -11.37 -0.28 -9.55
C ARG A 84 -10.96 0.19 -10.94
N ARG A 85 -9.68 0.06 -11.30
CA ARG A 85 -9.05 0.66 -12.49
C ARG A 85 -8.43 -0.37 -13.41
N ILE A 86 -7.95 -1.49 -12.86
CA ILE A 86 -7.25 -2.54 -13.60
C ILE A 86 -8.15 -3.41 -14.48
N GLY A 87 -9.48 -3.27 -14.39
CA GLY A 87 -10.43 -4.20 -15.03
C GLY A 87 -10.17 -4.48 -16.52
N ASN A 88 -9.82 -3.47 -17.31
CA ASN A 88 -9.53 -3.62 -18.73
C ASN A 88 -8.29 -4.48 -19.04
N TRP A 89 -7.44 -4.73 -18.05
CA TRP A 89 -6.25 -5.57 -18.17
C TRP A 89 -6.46 -6.98 -17.61
N LEU A 90 -7.60 -7.24 -16.97
CA LEU A 90 -7.95 -8.53 -16.37
C LEU A 90 -8.84 -9.38 -17.31
N THR A 91 -8.55 -9.32 -18.61
CA THR A 91 -9.22 -10.11 -19.66
C THR A 91 -8.25 -11.13 -20.26
N GLY A 92 -8.78 -12.20 -20.87
CA GLY A 92 -7.94 -13.25 -21.46
C GLY A 92 -6.95 -12.75 -22.52
N ASP A 93 -7.31 -11.69 -23.25
CA ASP A 93 -6.49 -11.16 -24.34
C ASP A 93 -5.41 -10.18 -23.85
N THR A 94 -5.68 -9.44 -22.76
CA THR A 94 -4.77 -8.42 -22.22
C THR A 94 -3.88 -8.94 -21.11
N TYR A 95 -4.31 -9.98 -20.41
CA TYR A 95 -3.59 -10.52 -19.26
C TYR A 95 -2.19 -11.05 -19.60
N PRO A 96 -1.94 -11.73 -20.73
CA PRO A 96 -0.60 -12.23 -21.04
C PRO A 96 0.48 -11.14 -21.07
N ASP A 97 0.20 -9.97 -21.65
CA ASP A 97 1.15 -8.84 -21.69
C ASP A 97 1.35 -8.22 -20.29
N LEU A 98 0.26 -8.12 -19.51
CA LEU A 98 0.37 -7.69 -18.11
C LEU A 98 1.22 -8.64 -17.29
N HIS A 99 0.99 -9.94 -17.44
CA HIS A 99 1.69 -11.00 -16.73
C HIS A 99 3.18 -11.00 -17.08
N GLU A 100 3.55 -10.82 -18.35
CA GLU A 100 4.94 -10.64 -18.77
C GLU A 100 5.58 -9.42 -18.07
N GLY A 101 4.84 -8.30 -17.97
CA GLY A 101 5.28 -7.13 -17.21
C GLY A 101 5.49 -7.43 -15.72
N ILE A 102 4.59 -8.18 -15.10
CA ILE A 102 4.72 -8.59 -13.69
C ILE A 102 5.95 -9.50 -13.51
N CYS A 103 6.17 -10.48 -14.38
CA CYS A 103 7.37 -11.32 -14.34
C CYS A 103 8.65 -10.47 -14.43
N ALA A 104 8.70 -9.51 -15.36
CA ALA A 104 9.84 -8.60 -15.49
C ALA A 104 10.02 -7.70 -14.26
N LEU A 105 8.94 -7.30 -13.59
CA LEU A 105 9.00 -6.51 -12.34
C LEU A 105 9.73 -7.27 -11.22
N PHE A 106 9.66 -8.61 -11.21
CA PHE A 106 10.31 -9.48 -10.22
C PHE A 106 11.70 -9.99 -10.63
N ALA A 107 12.23 -9.56 -11.77
CA ALA A 107 13.62 -9.85 -12.13
C ALA A 107 14.60 -9.10 -11.20
N ASP A 108 15.72 -9.76 -10.85
CA ASP A 108 16.72 -9.31 -9.86
C ASP A 108 17.86 -8.48 -10.48
N ASP A 109 17.68 -7.93 -11.67
CA ASP A 109 18.75 -7.27 -12.45
C ASP A 109 18.88 -5.77 -12.20
N ASP A 110 17.80 -5.09 -11.81
CA ASP A 110 17.74 -3.64 -11.68
C ASP A 110 17.36 -3.12 -10.28
N ASN A 111 17.67 -1.85 -10.01
CA ASN A 111 17.21 -1.17 -8.80
C ASN A 111 15.67 -0.98 -8.82
N VAL A 112 15.07 -0.77 -7.63
CA VAL A 112 13.61 -0.72 -7.45
C VAL A 112 12.95 0.36 -8.32
N ASP A 113 13.54 1.54 -8.43
CA ASP A 113 12.99 2.64 -9.23
C ASP A 113 12.99 2.31 -10.73
N ALA A 114 14.07 1.70 -11.22
CA ALA A 114 14.18 1.24 -12.60
C ALA A 114 13.15 0.14 -12.91
N ARG A 115 12.99 -0.85 -12.02
CA ARG A 115 11.98 -1.92 -12.15
C ARG A 115 10.56 -1.34 -12.27
N ILE A 116 10.20 -0.41 -11.38
CA ILE A 116 8.89 0.26 -11.42
C ILE A 116 8.74 1.11 -12.69
N SER A 117 9.77 1.84 -13.10
CA SER A 117 9.74 2.67 -14.31
C SER A 117 9.54 1.82 -15.57
N THR A 118 10.28 0.72 -15.71
CA THR A 118 10.14 -0.24 -16.82
C THR A 118 8.75 -0.85 -16.87
N PHE A 119 8.20 -1.24 -15.71
CA PHE A 119 6.82 -1.73 -15.63
C PHE A 119 5.81 -0.66 -16.06
N CYS A 120 5.95 0.57 -15.55
CA CYS A 120 5.04 1.66 -15.91
C CYS A 120 5.09 2.01 -17.39
N ALA A 121 6.24 1.88 -18.05
CA ALA A 121 6.42 2.17 -19.47
C ALA A 121 5.59 1.27 -20.41
N ARG A 122 5.10 0.11 -19.92
CA ARG A 122 4.18 -0.78 -20.66
C ARG A 122 2.76 -0.19 -20.80
N PHE A 123 2.42 0.85 -20.06
CA PHE A 123 1.09 1.44 -20.03
C PHE A 123 1.06 2.83 -20.68
N PRO A 124 -0.11 3.34 -21.09
CA PRO A 124 -0.23 4.73 -21.53
C PRO A 124 0.21 5.72 -20.45
N GLN A 125 1.07 6.68 -20.81
CA GLN A 125 1.61 7.69 -19.89
C GLN A 125 0.65 8.87 -19.71
N ASP A 126 -0.56 8.60 -19.23
CA ASP A 126 -1.60 9.59 -19.00
C ASP A 126 -2.09 9.64 -17.54
N LYS A 127 -2.94 10.64 -17.23
CA LYS A 127 -3.51 10.80 -15.88
C LYS A 127 -4.41 9.64 -15.45
N LYS A 128 -5.01 8.90 -16.39
CA LYS A 128 -5.92 7.77 -16.09
C LYS A 128 -5.16 6.53 -15.63
N HIS A 129 -3.88 6.40 -16.01
CA HIS A 129 -3.03 5.25 -15.70
C HIS A 129 -2.03 5.49 -14.57
N ARG A 130 -2.11 6.61 -13.85
CA ARG A 130 -1.20 6.87 -12.70
C ARG A 130 -1.23 5.77 -11.62
N TRP A 131 -2.31 4.99 -11.55
CA TRP A 131 -2.45 3.85 -10.61
C TRP A 131 -1.50 2.69 -10.91
N VAL A 132 -0.90 2.63 -12.11
CA VAL A 132 0.05 1.58 -12.51
C VAL A 132 1.30 1.60 -11.62
N ARG A 133 1.75 2.79 -11.21
CA ARG A 133 2.84 2.92 -10.22
C ARG A 133 2.46 2.27 -8.89
N ASP A 134 1.22 2.48 -8.43
CA ASP A 134 0.73 1.88 -7.18
C ASP A 134 0.64 0.35 -7.31
N LEU A 135 0.23 -0.16 -8.48
CA LEU A 135 0.23 -1.60 -8.75
C LEU A 135 1.64 -2.18 -8.59
N ALA A 136 2.64 -1.61 -9.26
CA ALA A 136 4.01 -2.10 -9.19
C ALA A 136 4.58 -2.03 -7.76
N ALA A 137 4.42 -0.87 -7.11
CA ALA A 137 4.88 -0.65 -5.75
C ALA A 137 4.24 -1.62 -4.75
N GLU A 138 2.92 -1.81 -4.83
CA GLU A 138 2.19 -2.65 -3.89
C GLU A 138 2.46 -4.15 -4.11
N LEU A 139 2.64 -4.60 -5.36
CA LEU A 139 3.11 -5.97 -5.64
C LEU A 139 4.47 -6.24 -5.00
N LEU A 140 5.44 -5.34 -5.23
CA LEU A 140 6.79 -5.46 -4.69
C LEU A 140 6.81 -5.44 -3.16
N HIS A 141 6.08 -4.49 -2.55
CA HIS A 141 6.00 -4.35 -1.10
C HIS A 141 5.36 -5.58 -0.44
N ASN A 142 4.27 -6.13 -0.96
CA ASN A 142 3.63 -7.28 -0.33
C ASN A 142 4.46 -8.57 -0.46
N VAL A 143 5.26 -8.71 -1.52
CA VAL A 143 6.17 -9.85 -1.67
C VAL A 143 7.42 -9.70 -0.81
N TYR A 144 8.01 -8.50 -0.77
CA TYR A 144 9.25 -8.22 -0.02
C TYR A 144 9.06 -7.10 1.01
N PRO A 145 8.17 -7.24 2.01
CA PRO A 145 7.80 -6.14 2.90
C PRO A 145 8.98 -5.62 3.74
N GLU A 146 9.94 -6.48 4.06
CA GLU A 146 11.15 -6.10 4.79
C GLU A 146 12.13 -5.27 3.94
N GLN A 147 12.14 -5.47 2.63
CA GLN A 147 13.11 -4.86 1.72
C GLN A 147 12.54 -3.62 1.01
N ILE A 148 11.23 -3.63 0.74
CA ILE A 148 10.56 -2.63 -0.09
C ILE A 148 9.48 -1.91 0.73
N PRO A 149 9.60 -0.58 0.92
CA PRO A 149 8.60 0.24 1.58
C PRO A 149 7.25 0.26 0.85
N LEU A 150 6.21 0.64 1.58
CA LEU A 150 4.92 0.93 0.99
C LEU A 150 5.04 2.26 0.22
N MET A 151 5.20 2.17 -1.10
CA MET A 151 5.51 3.32 -1.97
C MET A 151 4.29 3.80 -2.78
N ASN A 152 3.09 3.52 -2.30
CA ASN A 152 1.87 3.98 -2.98
C ASN A 152 1.83 5.52 -2.96
N ARG A 153 1.22 6.12 -3.99
CA ARG A 153 1.12 7.58 -4.12
C ARG A 153 0.36 8.28 -3.00
N TRP A 154 -0.46 7.55 -2.24
CA TRP A 154 -1.12 8.11 -1.06
C TRP A 154 -0.17 8.24 0.14
N VAL A 155 0.97 7.54 0.13
CA VAL A 155 2.07 7.75 1.08
C VAL A 155 2.86 8.99 0.67
N TRP A 156 3.29 9.07 -0.59
CA TRP A 156 3.88 10.28 -1.14
C TRP A 156 3.73 10.34 -2.67
N ASP A 157 3.30 11.49 -3.17
CA ASP A 157 3.19 11.82 -4.60
C ASP A 157 3.87 13.17 -4.81
N ALA A 158 5.12 13.17 -5.29
CA ALA A 158 5.91 14.40 -5.44
C ALA A 158 5.28 15.35 -6.46
N ASN A 159 4.64 14.81 -7.50
CA ASN A 159 3.99 15.58 -8.57
C ASN A 159 2.71 16.27 -8.09
N ALA A 160 1.84 15.54 -7.38
CA ALA A 160 0.66 16.16 -6.76
C ALA A 160 1.03 16.98 -5.51
N ASN A 161 2.21 16.72 -4.94
CA ASN A 161 2.67 17.18 -3.64
C ASN A 161 1.63 16.82 -2.58
N THR A 162 1.23 15.55 -2.47
CA THR A 162 0.21 15.08 -1.50
C THR A 162 0.60 13.72 -0.95
N GLY A 163 0.03 13.35 0.19
CA GLY A 163 0.19 12.03 0.80
C GLY A 163 0.61 12.14 2.26
N VAL A 164 0.77 11.00 2.92
CA VAL A 164 1.26 10.88 4.31
C VAL A 164 2.41 11.84 4.59
N LEU A 165 3.44 11.86 3.72
CA LEU A 165 4.63 12.69 3.96
C LEU A 165 4.29 14.17 4.16
N ARG A 166 3.27 14.71 3.47
CA ARG A 166 2.79 16.08 3.70
C ARG A 166 2.11 16.21 5.05
N GLU A 167 1.21 15.28 5.38
CA GLU A 167 0.40 15.34 6.60
C GLU A 167 1.24 15.27 7.88
N ILE A 168 2.40 14.62 7.81
CA ILE A 168 3.35 14.54 8.93
C ILE A 168 4.58 15.44 8.73
N TRP A 169 4.55 16.40 7.81
CA TRP A 169 5.67 17.33 7.60
C TRP A 169 5.71 18.40 8.68
N HIS A 170 6.90 18.70 9.18
CA HIS A 170 7.16 19.81 10.09
C HIS A 170 7.42 21.11 9.32
N GLY A 171 6.61 22.12 9.57
CA GLY A 171 6.83 23.46 9.04
C GLY A 171 5.65 24.39 9.28
N ASP A 172 5.90 25.68 9.10
CA ASP A 172 4.82 26.67 9.10
C ASP A 172 4.01 26.58 7.81
N ASN A 173 2.68 26.59 7.92
CA ASN A 173 1.78 26.71 6.78
C ASN A 173 2.01 25.63 5.70
N VAL A 174 2.13 24.37 6.14
CA VAL A 174 2.42 23.20 5.28
C VAL A 174 1.46 23.10 4.09
N ASP A 175 0.17 23.45 4.27
CA ASP A 175 -0.85 23.44 3.20
C ASP A 175 -0.50 24.29 1.98
N HIS A 176 0.35 25.30 2.16
CA HIS A 176 0.81 26.20 1.10
C HIS A 176 2.28 25.99 0.72
N LEU A 177 2.95 25.01 1.34
CA LEU A 177 4.32 24.63 1.05
C LEU A 177 4.39 23.61 -0.09
N THR A 178 5.37 23.79 -0.98
CA THR A 178 5.82 22.72 -1.89
C THR A 178 7.01 21.99 -1.27
N ILE A 179 6.80 20.77 -0.80
CA ILE A 179 7.86 19.92 -0.25
C ILE A 179 8.71 19.41 -1.42
N LYS A 180 10.01 19.72 -1.42
CA LYS A 180 10.96 19.41 -2.51
C LYS A 180 11.66 18.08 -2.28
N VAL A 181 10.89 17.02 -2.03
CA VAL A 181 11.38 15.66 -1.85
C VAL A 181 10.87 14.81 -3.01
N ALA A 182 11.75 14.02 -3.64
CA ALA A 182 11.38 13.11 -4.71
C ALA A 182 10.44 12.00 -4.21
N ASP A 183 9.82 11.25 -5.10
CA ASP A 183 8.98 10.08 -4.76
C ASP A 183 9.62 8.76 -5.19
N GLY A 184 10.97 8.66 -5.10
CA GLY A 184 11.74 7.45 -5.40
C GLY A 184 11.96 6.54 -4.19
N TYR A 185 12.51 5.34 -4.43
CA TYR A 185 12.74 4.30 -3.42
C TYR A 185 13.46 4.82 -2.16
N GLY A 186 14.49 5.65 -2.35
CA GLY A 186 15.26 6.23 -1.24
C GLY A 186 14.45 7.12 -0.30
N THR A 187 13.49 7.88 -0.82
CA THR A 187 12.59 8.70 0.01
C THR A 187 11.71 7.83 0.90
N PHE A 188 11.10 6.78 0.33
CA PHE A 188 10.25 5.89 1.11
C PHE A 188 11.03 5.04 2.10
N LEU A 189 12.29 4.69 1.77
CA LEU A 189 13.19 4.00 2.69
C LEU A 189 13.51 4.89 3.90
N MET A 190 13.87 6.16 3.66
CA MET A 190 14.11 7.12 4.74
C MET A 190 12.86 7.37 5.58
N LEU A 191 11.70 7.53 4.95
CA LEU A 191 10.43 7.68 5.67
C LEU A 191 10.16 6.48 6.58
N ARG A 192 10.33 5.25 6.08
CA ARG A 192 10.19 4.05 6.89
C ARG A 192 11.20 3.99 8.03
N GLU A 193 12.45 4.34 7.79
CA GLU A 193 13.52 4.32 8.80
C GLU A 193 13.20 5.28 9.95
N GLU A 194 12.87 6.54 9.65
CA GLU A 194 12.54 7.55 10.65
C GLU A 194 11.26 7.18 11.43
N LEU A 195 10.22 6.68 10.75
CA LEU A 195 9.00 6.20 11.42
C LEU A 195 9.25 4.96 12.29
N SER A 196 10.14 4.06 11.86
CA SER A 196 10.52 2.89 12.66
C SER A 196 11.30 3.29 13.92
N GLN A 197 12.16 4.31 13.81
CA GLN A 197 12.87 4.87 14.95
C GLN A 197 11.89 5.54 15.93
N PHE A 198 10.97 6.37 15.42
CA PHE A 198 9.91 6.97 16.23
C PHE A 198 9.09 5.91 16.98
N LEU A 199 8.65 4.86 16.29
CA LEU A 199 7.88 3.78 16.91
C LEU A 199 8.68 3.04 17.98
N SER A 200 9.98 2.84 17.77
CA SER A 200 10.88 2.23 18.75
C SER A 200 11.00 3.08 20.01
N ASP A 201 11.10 4.41 19.85
CA ASP A 201 11.14 5.37 20.97
C ASP A 201 9.81 5.40 21.76
N GLU A 202 8.68 5.16 21.08
CA GLU A 202 7.35 5.00 21.69
C GLU A 202 7.09 3.56 22.22
N GLY A 203 8.08 2.66 22.15
CA GLY A 203 8.05 1.34 22.80
C GLY A 203 7.61 0.16 21.92
N PHE A 204 7.52 0.33 20.60
CA PHE A 204 7.20 -0.74 19.65
C PHE A 204 8.49 -1.42 19.15
N PHE A 205 8.67 -2.71 19.48
CA PHE A 205 9.89 -3.47 19.14
C PHE A 205 9.66 -4.70 18.27
N ARG A 206 8.40 -5.07 18.02
CA ARG A 206 8.02 -6.19 17.16
C ARG A 206 7.15 -5.68 16.03
N ASP A 207 7.27 -6.29 14.87
CA ASP A 207 6.41 -6.00 13.71
C ASP A 207 6.40 -4.53 13.30
N VAL A 208 7.51 -3.82 13.59
CA VAL A 208 7.62 -2.37 13.43
C VAL A 208 7.29 -1.94 12.01
N LEU A 209 7.67 -2.73 11.00
CA LEU A 209 7.36 -2.43 9.61
C LEU A 209 5.86 -2.43 9.31
N GLN A 210 5.10 -3.37 9.89
CA GLN A 210 3.64 -3.38 9.75
C GLN A 210 3.01 -2.20 10.51
N TYR A 211 3.55 -1.84 11.67
CA TYR A 211 3.12 -0.64 12.38
C TYR A 211 3.36 0.64 11.56
N VAL A 212 4.49 0.75 10.84
CA VAL A 212 4.75 1.86 9.91
C VAL A 212 3.67 1.93 8.83
N ASP A 213 3.31 0.80 8.21
CA ASP A 213 2.30 0.78 7.14
C ASP A 213 0.92 1.22 7.67
N ILE A 214 0.55 0.75 8.88
CA ILE A 214 -0.71 1.13 9.55
C ILE A 214 -0.72 2.60 9.94
N LEU A 215 0.38 3.11 10.49
CA LEU A 215 0.54 4.50 10.89
C LEU A 215 0.43 5.44 9.69
N CYS A 216 1.11 5.11 8.59
CA CYS A 216 0.98 5.81 7.32
C CYS A 216 -0.48 5.82 6.85
N ALA A 217 -1.13 4.66 6.83
CA ALA A 217 -2.53 4.57 6.39
C ALA A 217 -3.46 5.42 7.28
N GLN A 218 -3.24 5.47 8.59
CA GLN A 218 -4.03 6.29 9.49
C GLN A 218 -3.80 7.79 9.31
N ALA A 219 -2.55 8.22 9.17
CA ALA A 219 -2.22 9.62 8.93
C ALA A 219 -2.94 10.14 7.67
N TYR A 220 -2.94 9.35 6.58
CA TYR A 220 -3.67 9.73 5.38
C TYR A 220 -5.19 9.57 5.48
N ALA A 221 -5.67 8.60 6.27
CA ALA A 221 -7.10 8.45 6.55
C ALA A 221 -7.68 9.69 7.25
N GLN A 222 -6.95 10.28 8.20
CA GLN A 222 -7.34 11.52 8.87
C GLN A 222 -7.50 12.68 7.89
N TYR A 223 -6.52 12.87 6.99
CA TYR A 223 -6.63 13.84 5.91
C TYR A 223 -7.89 13.63 5.05
N ILE A 224 -8.20 12.39 4.66
CA ILE A 224 -9.42 12.07 3.90
C ILE A 224 -10.67 12.48 4.69
N CYS A 225 -10.73 12.17 5.99
CA CYS A 225 -11.87 12.50 6.84
C CYS A 225 -12.03 14.01 7.01
N GLU A 226 -10.95 14.76 7.17
CA GLU A 226 -10.97 16.22 7.31
C GLU A 226 -11.42 16.92 6.03
N GLN A 227 -10.88 16.49 4.88
CA GLN A 227 -11.29 16.99 3.57
C GLN A 227 -12.74 16.60 3.24
N GLY A 228 -13.16 15.37 3.56
CA GLY A 228 -14.52 14.87 3.35
C GLY A 228 -15.56 15.52 4.28
N GLY A 229 -15.18 15.80 5.52
CA GLY A 229 -16.01 16.45 6.53
C GLY A 229 -16.36 17.90 6.17
N SER A 230 -15.53 18.58 5.37
CA SER A 230 -15.84 19.91 4.85
C SER A 230 -17.05 19.95 3.90
N TYR A 231 -17.34 18.82 3.21
CA TYR A 231 -18.45 18.70 2.26
C TYR A 231 -19.73 18.09 2.87
N LEU A 232 -19.66 17.43 4.03
CA LEU A 232 -20.72 16.52 4.52
C LEU A 232 -21.32 16.87 5.90
N ARG A 233 -20.99 18.04 6.49
CA ARG A 233 -21.50 18.47 7.81
C ARG A 233 -23.02 18.56 7.96
N ALA A 234 -23.81 18.36 6.91
CA ALA A 234 -25.25 18.59 6.96
C ALA A 234 -26.10 17.41 7.51
N ASP A 235 -25.73 16.13 7.33
CA ASP A 235 -26.80 15.09 7.38
C ASP A 235 -26.58 13.75 8.13
N PHE A 236 -25.44 13.41 8.76
CA PHE A 236 -25.29 12.02 9.26
C PHE A 236 -24.65 11.88 10.65
N SER A 237 -25.53 11.67 11.64
CA SER A 237 -25.21 11.23 13.01
C SER A 237 -25.23 9.70 13.13
N ALA A 238 -24.29 9.02 12.47
CA ALA A 238 -23.94 7.63 12.79
C ALA A 238 -22.46 7.60 13.16
N PRO A 239 -22.03 6.87 14.22
CA PRO A 239 -20.62 6.72 14.52
C PRO A 239 -19.94 6.01 13.34
N GLU A 240 -19.14 6.76 12.59
CA GLU A 240 -18.30 6.22 11.53
C GLU A 240 -17.18 5.42 12.19
N ASP A 241 -16.94 4.21 11.71
CA ASP A 241 -15.86 3.36 12.22
C ASP A 241 -14.52 4.09 12.02
N PRO A 242 -13.80 4.43 13.11
CA PRO A 242 -12.65 5.33 13.06
C PRO A 242 -11.50 4.79 12.21
N MET A 243 -11.46 3.48 11.97
CA MET A 243 -10.43 2.81 11.20
C MET A 243 -10.88 2.39 9.78
N GLN A 244 -12.10 2.76 9.36
CA GLN A 244 -12.64 2.33 8.08
C GLN A 244 -11.75 2.72 6.90
N HIS A 245 -11.30 3.99 6.86
CA HIS A 245 -10.45 4.51 5.80
C HIS A 245 -9.06 3.86 5.82
N THR A 246 -8.50 3.62 7.02
CA THR A 246 -7.23 2.94 7.24
C THR A 246 -7.27 1.51 6.70
N ARG A 247 -8.29 0.73 7.07
CA ARG A 247 -8.49 -0.62 6.50
C ARG A 247 -8.62 -0.58 4.99
N ARG A 248 -9.38 0.38 4.46
CA ARG A 248 -9.55 0.51 3.01
C ARG A 248 -8.22 0.84 2.32
N LEU A 249 -7.40 1.74 2.83
CA LEU A 249 -6.11 2.10 2.24
C LEU A 249 -5.16 0.90 2.20
N LEU A 250 -5.13 0.10 3.27
CA LEU A 250 -4.38 -1.14 3.37
C LEU A 250 -5.00 -2.30 2.56
N GLY A 251 -6.19 -2.11 1.99
CA GLY A 251 -6.92 -3.13 1.23
C GLY A 251 -7.53 -4.24 2.08
N LEU A 252 -7.71 -4.01 3.38
CA LEU A 252 -8.27 -4.93 4.35
C LEU A 252 -9.82 -4.84 4.42
N ASP A 253 -10.45 -3.92 3.69
CA ASP A 253 -11.92 -3.75 3.64
C ASP A 253 -12.65 -4.85 2.85
N GLY A 254 -11.90 -5.74 2.18
CA GLY A 254 -12.43 -6.94 1.53
C GLY A 254 -12.63 -8.13 2.48
N VAL A 255 -12.02 -8.11 3.67
CA VAL A 255 -12.08 -9.20 4.65
C VAL A 255 -13.23 -8.94 5.61
N ARG A 256 -14.35 -9.65 5.42
CA ARG A 256 -15.43 -9.69 6.43
C ARG A 256 -15.22 -10.94 7.30
N PRO A 257 -15.18 -10.81 8.64
CA PRO A 257 -15.22 -11.99 9.51
C PRO A 257 -16.45 -12.85 9.17
N GLY A 258 -16.24 -14.12 8.83
CA GLY A 258 -17.31 -15.08 8.52
C GLY A 258 -17.92 -14.97 7.11
N SER A 259 -17.34 -14.16 6.22
CA SER A 259 -17.79 -14.05 4.83
C SER A 259 -16.56 -14.19 3.93
N GLY A 260 -16.28 -15.42 3.47
CA GLY A 260 -15.26 -15.74 2.46
C GLY A 260 -15.60 -15.17 1.07
N LYS A 261 -15.86 -13.86 1.00
CA LYS A 261 -16.30 -13.15 -0.21
C LYS A 261 -15.54 -11.85 -0.35
N THR A 262 -14.44 -11.91 -1.07
CA THR A 262 -13.73 -10.71 -1.54
C THR A 262 -14.36 -10.27 -2.86
N ARG A 263 -14.92 -9.04 -2.92
CA ARG A 263 -15.60 -8.53 -4.12
C ARG A 263 -14.67 -7.62 -4.94
N LEU A 264 -14.22 -8.09 -6.10
CA LEU A 264 -13.72 -7.20 -7.16
C LEU A 264 -14.93 -6.69 -7.96
N LYS A 265 -15.12 -5.37 -8.11
CA LYS A 265 -16.09 -4.85 -9.09
C LYS A 265 -15.38 -4.70 -10.43
N SER A 266 -15.79 -5.49 -11.42
CA SER A 266 -15.49 -5.18 -12.82
C SER A 266 -16.13 -3.84 -13.21
N ILE A 267 -15.57 -3.17 -14.23
CA ILE A 267 -16.11 -1.93 -14.81
C ILE A 267 -17.55 -2.17 -15.33
N ASP A 268 -17.90 -3.41 -15.66
CA ASP A 268 -19.24 -3.82 -16.10
C ASP A 268 -20.20 -4.16 -14.94
N GLY A 269 -19.79 -3.94 -13.69
CA GLY A 269 -20.63 -4.15 -12.50
C GLY A 269 -20.74 -5.61 -12.03
N GLU A 270 -20.14 -6.57 -12.75
CA GLU A 270 -20.04 -7.96 -12.27
C GLU A 270 -19.02 -8.08 -11.14
N ALA A 271 -19.41 -8.78 -10.07
CA ALA A 271 -18.58 -9.03 -8.91
C ALA A 271 -18.04 -10.46 -8.97
N PHE A 272 -16.71 -10.60 -9.02
CA PHE A 272 -16.06 -11.90 -8.90
C PHE A 272 -16.02 -12.32 -7.42
N VAL A 273 -16.34 -13.59 -7.15
CA VAL A 273 -16.28 -14.22 -5.83
C VAL A 273 -15.15 -15.23 -5.88
N ILE A 274 -14.16 -15.08 -4.99
CA ILE A 274 -13.13 -16.08 -4.74
C ILE A 274 -13.71 -17.06 -3.71
N ASP A 275 -13.67 -18.36 -4.01
CA ASP A 275 -14.15 -19.42 -3.11
C ASP A 275 -12.97 -19.98 -2.31
N ASP A 276 -13.11 -20.08 -0.98
CA ASP A 276 -12.07 -20.54 -0.02
C ASP A 276 -11.86 -22.08 -0.06
N SER A 277 -12.24 -22.77 -1.13
CA SER A 277 -12.39 -24.23 -1.12
C SER A 277 -11.09 -25.05 -1.25
N GLU A 278 -9.89 -24.44 -1.24
CA GLU A 278 -8.62 -25.19 -1.29
C GLU A 278 -7.58 -24.88 -0.20
N THR A 279 -7.93 -24.14 0.86
CA THR A 279 -7.08 -24.07 2.06
C THR A 279 -7.69 -24.85 3.21
N ILE A 280 -7.47 -26.16 3.23
CA ILE A 280 -7.21 -27.02 4.42
C ILE A 280 -6.80 -28.41 3.88
N ASN A 281 -5.52 -28.71 3.97
CA ASN A 281 -4.97 -29.95 4.54
C ASN A 281 -3.51 -29.71 4.94
#